data_AF-Q9RPX2-F1
#
_entry.id   AF-Q9RPX2-F1
#
_cell.length_a   1.000
_cell.length_b   1.000
_cell.length_c   1.000
_cell.angle_alpha   90.00
_cell.angle_beta   90.00
_cell.angle_gamma   90.00
#
_symmetry.space_group_name_H-M   'P 1'
#
loop_
_entity.id
_entity.type
_entity.pdbx_description
1 polymer ?
#
loop_
_entity_poly.entity_id
_entity_poly.type
_entity_poly.pdbx_seq_one_letter_code
_entity_poly.pdbx_strand_id
1 'polypeptide(L)'
;MLLVNITFAVFFIIRLFSLSISVRNEKALIRKGAIQYGAKNSKLLAIVHVMFYFSAIFEANYLKHYWDKISLLGAIVMFFAYIALFWVIKELKQIWTVKLYILPTHQINTSILFRTI
;
A
#
# COMPACT_ATOMS: atom_id res chain seq x y z
N MET A 1 -16.96 14.47 11.26
CA MET A 1 -16.64 15.13 9.97
C MET A 1 -15.15 15.47 9.84
N LEU A 2 -14.65 16.56 10.45
CA LEU A 2 -13.26 17.03 10.24
C LEU A 2 -12.20 15.97 10.54
N LEU A 3 -12.33 15.27 11.68
CA LEU A 3 -11.40 14.24 12.12
C LEU A 3 -11.35 13.01 11.22
N VAL A 4 -12.50 12.60 10.66
CA VAL A 4 -12.58 11.48 9.70
C VAL A 4 -11.84 11.84 8.42
N ASN A 5 -12.06 13.06 7.90
CA ASN A 5 -11.40 13.54 6.69
C ASN A 5 -9.88 13.69 6.89
N ILE A 6 -9.44 14.19 8.06
CA ILE A 6 -8.00 14.29 8.40
C ILE A 6 -7.37 12.89 8.49
N THR A 7 -8.02 11.96 9.20
CA THR A 7 -7.51 10.59 9.36
C THR A 7 -7.38 9.89 8.01
N PHE A 8 -8.39 10.03 7.15
CA PHE A 8 -8.36 9.52 5.79
C PHE A 8 -7.24 10.16 4.97
N ALA A 9 -7.06 11.48 5.03
CA ALA A 9 -6.01 12.18 4.31
C ALA A 9 -4.61 11.71 4.74
N VAL A 10 -4.37 11.53 6.04
CA VAL A 10 -3.11 10.99 6.57
C VAL A 10 -2.84 9.59 6.01
N PHE A 11 -3.82 8.68 6.08
CA PHE A 11 -3.67 7.32 5.53
C PHE A 11 -3.46 7.31 4.02
N PHE A 12 -4.15 8.19 3.30
CA PHE A 12 -3.99 8.35 1.85
C PHE A 12 -2.58 8.85 1.50
N ILE A 13 -2.04 9.83 2.23
CA ILE A 13 -0.67 10.33 2.05
C ILE A 13 0.36 9.22 2.33
N ILE A 14 0.20 8.45 3.40
CA ILE A 14 1.09 7.30 3.68
C ILE A 14 1.02 6.27 2.55
N ARG A 15 -0.17 6.02 2.00
CA ARG A 15 -0.34 5.13 0.84
C ARG A 15 0.39 5.67 -0.40
N LEU A 16 0.28 6.96 -0.70
CA LEU A 16 1.01 7.60 -1.79
C LEU A 16 2.53 7.54 -1.58
N PHE A 17 3.00 7.72 -0.35
CA PHE A 17 4.41 7.57 -0.01
C PHE A 17 4.90 6.14 -0.26
N SER A 18 4.14 5.13 0.18
CA SER A 18 4.46 3.73 -0.11
C SER A 18 4.47 3.45 -1.63
N LEU A 19 3.50 3.98 -2.38
CA LEU A 19 3.47 3.83 -3.84
C LEU A 19 4.68 4.49 -4.51
N SER A 20 5.12 5.65 -4.03
CA SER A 20 6.31 6.35 -4.53
C SER A 20 7.59 5.52 -4.35
N ILE A 21 7.74 4.84 -3.20
CA ILE A 21 8.84 3.88 -2.99
C ILE A 21 8.77 2.76 -4.03
N SER A 22 7.59 2.20 -4.27
CA SER A 22 7.40 1.14 -5.27
C SER A 22 7.78 1.61 -6.68
N VAL A 23 7.41 2.83 -7.07
CA VAL A 23 7.73 3.37 -8.40
C VAL A 23 9.24 3.60 -8.55
N ARG A 24 9.92 4.03 -7.49
CA ARG A 24 11.39 4.16 -7.49
C ARG A 24 12.07 2.80 -7.68
N ASN A 25 11.60 1.78 -6.96
CA ASN A 25 12.11 0.41 -7.08
C ASN A 25 11.80 -0.21 -8.45
N GLU A 26 10.60 0.01 -8.98
CA GLU A 26 10.19 -0.40 -10.34
C GLU A 26 11.17 0.15 -11.39
N LYS A 27 11.50 1.45 -11.34
CA LYS A 27 12.48 2.06 -12.25
C LYS A 27 13.89 1.48 -12.11
N ALA A 28 14.26 1.00 -10.92
CA ALA A 28 15.55 0.34 -10.69
C ALA A 28 15.54 -1.11 -11.22
N LEU A 29 14.43 -1.83 -11.07
CA LEU A 29 14.25 -3.21 -11.55
C LEU A 29 14.17 -3.28 -13.08
N ILE A 30 13.44 -2.36 -13.73
CA ILE A 30 13.37 -2.27 -15.19
C ILE A 30 14.78 -2.04 -15.78
N ARG A 31 15.60 -1.19 -15.16
CA ARG A 31 17.01 -0.97 -15.55
C ARG A 31 17.87 -2.23 -15.43
N LYS A 32 17.50 -3.17 -14.54
CA LYS A 32 18.17 -4.46 -14.37
C LYS A 32 17.58 -5.57 -15.25
N GLY A 33 16.66 -5.24 -16.16
CA GLY A 33 16.05 -6.20 -17.09
C GLY A 33 14.83 -6.95 -16.53
N ALA A 34 14.15 -6.42 -15.51
CA ALA A 34 12.93 -7.03 -14.98
C ALA A 34 11.77 -6.93 -15.98
N ILE A 35 11.03 -8.04 -16.14
CA ILE A 35 9.83 -8.11 -16.97
C ILE A 35 8.60 -7.96 -16.07
N GLN A 36 7.67 -7.11 -16.49
CA GLN A 36 6.39 -6.95 -15.80
C GLN A 36 5.45 -8.08 -16.18
N TYR A 37 4.87 -8.75 -15.18
CA TYR A 37 3.80 -9.70 -15.38
C TYR A 37 2.47 -9.11 -14.87
N GLY A 38 1.37 -9.39 -15.58
CA GLY A 38 0.02 -9.02 -15.12
C GLY A 38 -0.26 -7.51 -15.05
N ALA A 39 0.33 -6.70 -15.95
CA ALA A 39 0.20 -5.25 -15.96
C ALA A 39 -1.26 -4.75 -15.96
N LYS A 40 -2.14 -5.43 -16.72
CA LYS A 40 -3.57 -5.09 -16.80
C LYS A 40 -4.28 -5.30 -15.46
N ASN A 41 -4.06 -6.43 -14.79
CA ASN A 41 -4.69 -6.76 -13.52
C ASN A 41 -4.22 -5.82 -12.40
N SER A 42 -2.93 -5.50 -12.38
CA SER A 42 -2.38 -4.53 -11.41
C SER A 42 -2.99 -3.13 -11.59
N LYS A 43 -3.22 -2.71 -12.84
CA LYS A 43 -3.85 -1.42 -13.15
C LYS A 43 -5.32 -1.40 -12.76
N LEU A 44 -6.05 -2.47 -13.06
CA LEU A 44 -7.47 -2.59 -12.68
C LEU A 44 -7.64 -2.57 -11.16
N LEU A 45 -6.80 -3.32 -10.44
CA LEU A 45 -6.82 -3.34 -8.97
C LEU A 45 -6.57 -1.96 -8.39
N ALA A 46 -5.61 -1.20 -8.94
CA ALA A 46 -5.36 0.17 -8.49
C ALA A 46 -6.57 1.10 -8.73
N ILE A 47 -7.25 0.99 -9.87
CA ILE A 47 -8.45 1.80 -10.17
C ILE A 47 -9.58 1.48 -9.20
N VAL A 48 -9.89 0.20 -9.01
CA VAL A 48 -10.95 -0.25 -8.09
C VAL A 48 -10.64 0.21 -6.66
N HIS A 49 -9.38 0.11 -6.24
CA HIS A 49 -8.95 0.55 -4.90
C HIS A 49 -9.12 2.06 -4.70
N VAL A 50 -8.79 2.86 -5.72
CA VAL A 50 -9.00 4.31 -5.69
C VAL A 50 -10.49 4.64 -5.64
N MET A 51 -11.31 3.98 -6.47
CA MET A 51 -12.76 4.17 -6.45
C MET A 51 -13.36 3.84 -5.08
N PHE A 52 -12.95 2.73 -4.48
CA PHE A 52 -13.40 2.35 -3.14
C PHE A 52 -13.09 3.43 -2.09
N TYR A 53 -11.88 3.99 -2.09
CA TYR A 53 -11.52 5.08 -1.19
C TYR A 53 -12.37 6.34 -1.39
N PHE A 54 -12.66 6.72 -2.63
CA PHE A 54 -13.52 7.87 -2.93
C PHE A 54 -14.98 7.61 -2.55
N SER A 55 -15.50 6.40 -2.75
CA SER A 55 -16.83 6.00 -2.31
C SER A 55 -16.95 6.06 -0.78
N ALA A 56 -15.97 5.52 -0.06
CA ALA A 56 -15.99 5.50 1.40
C ALA A 56 -15.98 6.91 2.02
N ILE A 57 -15.18 7.84 1.48
CA ILE A 57 -15.17 9.23 1.98
C ILE A 57 -16.47 9.96 1.61
N PHE A 58 -17.02 9.71 0.42
CA PHE A 58 -18.30 10.30 0.00
C PHE A 58 -19.44 9.86 0.91
N GLU A 59 -19.56 8.56 1.16
CA GLU A 59 -20.55 7.97 2.05
C GLU A 59 -20.42 8.51 3.48
N ALA A 60 -19.20 8.59 4.01
CA ALA A 60 -18.94 9.14 5.34
C ALA A 60 -19.37 10.61 5.47
N ASN A 61 -19.18 11.43 4.42
CA ASN A 61 -19.59 12.84 4.43
C ASN A 61 -21.11 12.99 4.23
N TYR A 62 -21.74 12.14 3.41
CA TYR A 62 -23.19 12.17 3.18
C TYR A 62 -23.98 11.76 4.42
N LEU A 63 -23.59 10.65 5.07
CA LEU A 63 -24.25 10.13 6.28
C LEU A 63 -23.92 10.92 7.56
N LYS A 64 -23.09 11.97 7.47
CA LYS A 64 -22.61 12.78 8.60
C LYS A 64 -22.06 11.92 9.75
N HIS A 65 -21.35 10.84 9.43
CA HIS A 65 -20.83 9.91 10.44
C HIS A 65 -19.88 10.61 11.45
N TYR A 66 -20.16 10.43 12.74
CA TYR A 66 -19.33 10.94 13.81
C TYR A 66 -18.18 9.98 14.10
N TRP A 67 -17.14 10.49 14.74
CA TRP A 67 -16.01 9.65 15.11
C TRP A 67 -16.41 8.80 16.33
N ASP A 68 -16.65 7.52 16.09
CA ASP A 68 -17.08 6.58 17.13
C ASP A 68 -15.93 5.67 17.59
N LYS A 69 -16.15 4.94 18.69
CA LYS A 69 -15.19 3.97 19.24
C LYS A 69 -14.77 2.92 18.20
N ILE A 70 -15.67 2.55 17.29
CA ILE A 70 -15.37 1.62 16.18
C ILE A 70 -14.34 2.23 15.21
N SER A 71 -14.48 3.51 14.87
CA SER A 71 -13.52 4.20 14.01
C SER A 71 -12.14 4.34 14.67
N LEU A 72 -12.10 4.54 15.99
CA LEU A 72 -10.85 4.55 16.74
C LEU A 72 -10.16 3.19 16.71
N LEU A 73 -10.90 2.10 16.91
CA LEU A 73 -10.37 0.74 16.82
C LEU A 73 -9.82 0.46 15.41
N GLY A 74 -10.56 0.85 14.37
CA GLY A 74 -10.09 0.74 12.98
C GLY A 74 -8.81 1.53 12.72
N ALA A 75 -8.68 2.74 13.28
CA ALA A 75 -7.48 3.55 13.16
C ALA A 75 -6.26 2.90 13.84
N ILE A 76 -6.44 2.27 15.00
CA ILE A 76 -5.38 1.53 15.71
C ILE A 76 -4.92 0.34 14.88
N VAL A 77 -5.86 -0.46 14.36
CA VAL A 77 -5.52 -1.61 13.50
C VAL A 77 -4.77 -1.16 12.24
N MET A 78 -5.22 -0.08 11.61
CA MET A 78 -4.53 0.52 10.46
C MET A 78 -3.11 0.98 10.81
N PHE A 79 -2.92 1.57 11.98
CA PHE A 79 -1.59 1.99 12.44
C PHE A 79 -0.63 0.80 12.56
N PHE A 80 -1.07 -0.30 13.18
CA PHE A 80 -0.27 -1.53 13.23
C PHE A 80 0.02 -2.11 11.84
N ALA A 81 -0.97 -2.10 10.95
CA ALA A 81 -0.79 -2.56 9.57
C ALA A 81 0.26 -1.73 8.82
N TYR A 82 0.34 -0.41 9.05
CA TYR A 82 1.39 0.42 8.46
C TYR A 82 2.78 0.13 9.03
N ILE A 83 2.89 -0.14 10.33
CA ILE A 83 4.19 -0.55 10.92
C ILE A 83 4.68 -1.83 10.24
N ALA A 84 3.81 -2.82 10.09
CA ALA A 84 4.13 -4.06 9.37
C ALA A 84 4.51 -3.78 7.91
N LEU A 85 3.79 -2.89 7.23
CA LEU A 85 4.11 -2.48 5.85
C LEU A 85 5.51 -1.87 5.75
N PHE A 86 5.87 -0.93 6.61
CA PHE A 86 7.19 -0.32 6.60
C PHE A 86 8.30 -1.31 6.95
N TRP A 87 8.02 -2.27 7.84
CA TRP A 87 8.95 -3.35 8.14
C TRP A 87 9.20 -4.21 6.90
N VAL A 88 8.15 -4.65 6.21
CA VAL A 88 8.25 -5.45 4.98
C VAL A 88 8.97 -4.68 3.86
N ILE A 89 8.69 -3.38 3.71
CA ILE A 89 9.42 -2.52 2.75
C ILE A 89 10.92 -2.48 3.08
N LYS A 90 11.28 -2.34 4.35
CA LYS A 90 12.67 -2.32 4.81
C LYS A 90 13.37 -3.67 4.58
N GLU A 91 12.62 -4.77 4.70
CA GLU A 91 13.15 -6.12 4.51
C GLU A 91 13.41 -6.43 3.03
N LEU A 92 12.42 -6.17 2.17
CA LEU A 92 12.48 -6.44 0.74
C LEU A 92 13.34 -5.42 -0.05
N LYS A 93 13.58 -4.23 0.51
CA LYS A 93 14.41 -3.15 -0.04
C LYS A 93 14.11 -2.87 -1.52
N GLN A 94 15.00 -3.29 -2.42
CA GLN A 94 14.96 -3.00 -3.86
C GLN A 94 13.99 -3.89 -4.64
N ILE A 95 13.51 -4.98 -4.04
CA ILE A 95 12.60 -5.94 -4.69
C ILE A 95 11.13 -5.55 -4.45
N TRP A 96 10.86 -4.72 -3.43
CA TRP A 96 9.49 -4.35 -3.09
C TRP A 96 8.88 -3.47 -4.20
N THR A 97 7.96 -4.07 -4.96
CA THR A 97 7.10 -3.39 -5.93
C THR A 97 5.65 -3.83 -5.75
N VAL A 98 4.73 -2.89 -5.86
CA VAL A 98 3.28 -3.13 -5.82
C VAL A 98 2.81 -3.90 -7.06
N LYS A 99 3.50 -3.71 -8.18
CA LYS A 99 3.30 -4.47 -9.42
C LYS A 99 4.22 -5.68 -9.43
N LEU A 100 3.80 -6.74 -10.11
CA LEU A 100 4.60 -7.96 -10.23
C LEU A 100 5.71 -7.78 -11.27
N TYR A 101 6.96 -7.70 -10.79
CA TYR A 101 8.16 -7.69 -11.61
C TYR A 101 8.99 -8.93 -11.29
N ILE A 102 9.35 -9.69 -12.32
CA ILE A 102 10.22 -10.86 -12.16
C ILE A 102 11.57 -10.50 -12.78
N LEU A 103 12.63 -10.59 -11.97
CA LEU A 103 14.01 -10.42 -12.42
C LEU A 103 14.57 -11.78 -12.84
N PRO A 104 15.24 -11.91 -14.01
CA PRO A 104 15.80 -13.19 -14.45
C PRO A 104 16.86 -13.78 -13.49
N THR A 105 17.56 -12.94 -12.73
CA THR A 105 18.49 -13.34 -11.65
C THR A 105 17.96 -12.87 -10.30
N HIS A 106 16.89 -13.52 -9.80
CA HIS A 106 16.28 -13.15 -8.53
C HIS A 106 17.10 -13.71 -7.36
N GLN A 107 17.75 -12.82 -6.59
CA GLN A 107 18.31 -13.22 -5.30
C GLN A 107 17.16 -13.33 -4.29
N ILE A 108 16.87 -14.56 -3.85
CA ILE A 108 15.83 -14.84 -2.87
C ILE A 108 16.29 -14.24 -1.53
N ASN A 109 15.49 -13.33 -0.98
CA ASN A 109 15.78 -12.78 0.34
C ASN A 109 15.29 -13.77 1.41
N THR A 110 16.23 -14.43 2.09
CA THR A 110 15.98 -15.46 3.12
C THR A 110 15.90 -14.88 4.54
N SER A 111 15.59 -13.58 4.66
CA SER A 111 15.44 -12.95 5.96
C SER A 111 14.42 -13.68 6.85
N ILE A 112 14.65 -13.61 8.16
CA ILE A 112 13.90 -14.31 9.21
C ILE A 112 12.38 -14.13 9.08
N LEU A 113 11.93 -12.97 8.58
CA LEU A 113 10.51 -12.69 8.36
C LEU A 113 9.87 -13.66 7.34
N PHE A 114 10.58 -13.98 6.24
CA PHE A 114 10.12 -14.90 5.19
C PHE A 114 10.45 -16.37 5.50
N ARG A 115 11.27 -16.63 6.52
CA ARG A 115 11.58 -17.99 6.98
C ARG A 115 10.56 -18.52 7.98
N THR A 116 9.87 -17.61 8.69
CA THR A 116 8.96 -17.97 9.79
C THR A 116 7.49 -17.97 9.37
N ILE A 117 7.15 -17.33 8.25
CA ILE A 117 5.77 -17.14 7.76
C ILE A 117 5.66 -17.64 6.32
#